data_AF-A0A535DEX1-F1
#
_entry.id   AF-A0A535DEX1-F1
#
_cell.length_a   1.000
_cell.length_b   1.000
_cell.length_c   1.000
_cell.angle_alpha   90.00
_cell.angle_beta   90.00
_cell.angle_gamma   90.00
#
_symmetry.space_group_name_H-M   'P 1'
#
loop_
_entity.id
_entity.type
_entity.pdbx_description
1 polymer ?
#
loop_
_entity_poly.entity_id
_entity_poly.type
_entity_poly.pdbx_seq_one_letter_code
_entity_poly.pdbx_strand_id
1 'polypeptide(L)'
;MQRARCTARSRPCPGARSRSGSALCARERLVQARDYCRGVAGVLALAGGNEFNPGNEQQDKVLAEAAGSGPAFVVPTAAARQGPERAVAHAQEWFRQFGLELQELPILKRTDANSKELADRARGGGFFYLVGGDPGLVAQVLHSSRAWDAIVEAWQEGASLAGSSAGAMALCSHTLIRASWPNRFD
;
A
#
# COMPACT_ATOMS: atom_id res chain seq x y z
N MET A 1 1.20 -5.94 -40.70
CA MET A 1 0.62 -5.25 -39.52
C MET A 1 1.15 -3.82 -39.48
N GLN A 2 0.28 -2.85 -39.79
CA GLN A 2 0.61 -1.43 -39.96
C GLN A 2 0.74 -0.72 -38.60
N ARG A 3 1.79 0.10 -38.45
CA ARG A 3 1.94 1.05 -37.34
C ARG A 3 1.18 2.33 -37.67
N ALA A 4 0.21 2.69 -36.84
CA ALA A 4 -0.51 3.96 -36.93
C ALA A 4 0.44 5.14 -36.62
N ARG A 5 0.50 6.13 -37.51
CA ARG A 5 1.18 7.42 -37.28
C ARG A 5 0.21 8.40 -36.65
N CYS A 6 0.61 9.00 -35.53
CA CYS A 6 -0.17 10.01 -34.82
C CYS A 6 -0.14 11.34 -35.60
N THR A 7 -1.27 11.75 -36.18
CA THR A 7 -1.44 13.05 -36.85
C THR A 7 -2.34 13.94 -36.01
N ALA A 8 -1.78 14.66 -35.06
CA ALA A 8 -2.48 15.76 -34.38
C ALA A 8 -1.59 17.00 -34.39
N ARG A 9 -1.89 17.94 -35.29
CA ARG A 9 -1.34 19.30 -35.25
C ARG A 9 -2.11 20.09 -34.20
N SER A 10 -1.42 20.60 -33.19
CA SER A 10 -1.94 21.55 -32.21
C SER A 10 -2.38 22.85 -32.87
N ARG A 11 -3.62 23.30 -32.61
CA ARG A 11 -4.11 24.63 -33.01
C ARG A 11 -3.60 25.71 -32.03
N PRO A 12 -3.19 26.91 -32.49
CA PRO A 12 -2.86 28.00 -31.59
C PRO A 12 -4.13 28.69 -31.08
N CYS A 13 -4.13 29.11 -29.80
CA CYS A 13 -5.20 29.88 -29.17
C CYS A 13 -5.35 31.27 -29.82
N PRO A 14 -6.58 31.72 -30.12
CA PRO A 14 -6.80 33.07 -30.62
C PRO A 14 -6.77 34.08 -29.45
N GLY A 15 -5.82 35.03 -29.47
CA GLY A 15 -5.86 36.19 -28.57
C GLY A 15 -4.56 36.64 -27.90
N ALA A 16 -3.40 36.02 -28.15
CA ALA A 16 -2.15 36.44 -27.50
C ALA A 16 -1.54 37.70 -28.14
N ARG A 17 -1.94 38.89 -27.66
CA ARG A 17 -1.11 40.10 -27.79
C ARG A 17 -0.01 40.05 -26.72
N SER A 18 1.21 40.36 -27.15
CA SER A 18 2.43 40.38 -26.36
C SER A 18 2.37 41.33 -25.15
N ARG A 19 2.86 40.88 -23.98
CA ARG A 19 3.97 41.50 -23.23
C ARG A 19 4.27 40.70 -21.94
N SER A 20 5.55 40.36 -21.78
CA SER A 20 6.27 40.03 -20.53
C SER A 20 5.50 39.33 -19.39
N GLY A 21 5.81 38.05 -19.17
CA GLY A 21 5.31 37.31 -18.00
C GLY A 21 5.98 35.95 -17.80
N SER A 22 7.31 35.90 -17.79
CA SER A 22 8.11 34.67 -17.68
C SER A 22 8.13 34.03 -16.28
N ALA A 23 7.13 34.26 -15.43
CA ALA A 23 7.10 33.72 -14.06
C ALA A 23 5.84 32.89 -13.72
N LEU A 24 4.83 32.82 -14.59
CA LEU A 24 3.57 32.12 -14.28
C LEU A 24 3.40 30.75 -14.96
N CYS A 25 4.20 30.41 -15.98
CA CYS A 25 4.09 29.12 -16.67
C CYS A 25 4.77 27.92 -15.97
N ALA A 26 5.37 28.11 -14.80
CA ALA A 26 6.04 27.04 -14.05
C ALA A 26 5.12 26.35 -13.03
N ARG A 27 3.97 26.95 -12.67
CA ARG A 27 3.09 26.43 -11.61
C ARG A 27 1.90 25.59 -12.09
N GLU A 28 1.57 25.61 -13.38
CA GLU A 28 0.42 24.86 -13.92
C GLU A 28 0.79 23.51 -14.57
N ARG A 29 2.04 23.05 -14.40
CA ARG A 29 2.56 21.86 -15.10
C ARG A 29 2.77 20.63 -14.20
N LEU A 30 2.04 20.53 -13.09
CA LEU A 30 2.11 19.38 -12.18
C LEU A 30 0.81 18.59 -12.00
N VAL A 31 -0.30 18.97 -12.64
CA VAL A 31 -1.56 18.21 -12.49
C VAL A 31 -2.12 17.80 -13.84
N GLN A 32 -1.37 16.95 -14.52
CA GLN A 32 -1.93 15.98 -15.45
C GLN A 32 -1.01 14.77 -15.40
N ALA A 33 -1.22 13.95 -14.36
CA ALA A 33 -0.65 12.62 -14.31
C ALA A 33 -1.02 11.92 -15.61
N ARG A 34 -0.01 11.66 -16.42
CA ARG A 34 -0.17 11.09 -17.75
C ARG A 34 -0.71 9.67 -17.56
N ASP A 35 -1.80 9.34 -18.26
CA ASP A 35 -2.48 8.04 -18.34
C ASP A 35 -1.60 6.84 -18.82
N TYR A 36 -0.27 6.96 -18.76
CA TYR A 36 0.70 5.99 -19.25
C TYR A 36 1.27 5.05 -18.17
N CYS A 37 0.89 5.18 -16.90
CA CYS A 37 1.38 4.30 -15.82
C CYS A 37 0.41 3.15 -15.47
N ARG A 38 -0.42 2.67 -16.39
CA ARG A 38 -1.03 1.35 -16.19
C ARG A 38 0.06 0.30 -16.44
N GLY A 39 0.59 -0.29 -15.37
CA GLY A 39 1.56 -1.39 -15.42
C GLY A 39 2.87 -1.17 -14.65
N VAL A 40 2.95 -0.22 -13.71
CA VAL A 40 4.08 -0.13 -12.77
C VAL A 40 3.55 -0.40 -11.38
N ALA A 41 4.22 -1.31 -10.66
CA ALA A 41 3.87 -1.61 -9.28
C ALA A 41 3.95 -0.35 -8.40
N GLY A 42 3.07 -0.25 -7.41
CA GLY A 42 3.03 0.87 -6.49
C GLY A 42 4.23 0.89 -5.53
N VAL A 43 4.27 1.91 -4.67
CA VAL A 43 5.35 2.05 -3.68
C VAL A 43 5.34 0.86 -2.73
N LEU A 44 6.52 0.29 -2.51
CA LEU A 44 6.77 -0.78 -1.54
C LEU A 44 7.65 -0.24 -0.41
N ALA A 45 7.22 -0.40 0.85
CA ALA A 45 8.03 -0.06 2.02
C ALA A 45 8.24 -1.26 2.95
N LEU A 46 9.48 -1.43 3.39
CA LEU A 46 9.91 -2.44 4.35
C LEU A 46 10.40 -1.74 5.62
N ALA A 47 9.52 -1.60 6.61
CA ALA A 47 9.86 -0.96 7.89
C ALA A 47 10.47 -1.98 8.87
N GLY A 48 11.53 -1.58 9.56
CA GLY A 48 12.26 -2.45 10.49
C GLY A 48 11.50 -2.83 11.76
N GLY A 49 10.42 -2.11 12.08
CA GLY A 49 9.66 -2.24 13.33
C GLY A 49 9.31 -0.88 13.93
N ASN A 50 8.57 -0.88 15.03
CA ASN A 50 8.12 0.33 15.72
C ASN A 50 7.30 1.26 14.81
N GLU A 51 6.43 0.66 14.00
CA GLU A 51 5.52 1.37 13.11
C GLU A 51 4.62 2.33 13.87
N PHE A 52 4.11 3.35 13.16
CA PHE A 52 3.08 4.25 13.64
C PHE A 52 3.47 5.07 14.89
N ASN A 53 4.75 5.40 14.98
CA ASN A 53 5.31 6.16 16.08
C ASN A 53 6.10 7.37 15.57
N PRO A 54 6.35 8.39 16.41
CA PRO A 54 7.19 9.53 16.06
C PRO A 54 8.54 9.09 15.47
N GLY A 55 8.93 9.70 14.36
CA GLY A 55 10.08 9.32 13.54
C GLY A 55 9.71 8.56 12.26
N ASN A 56 8.49 8.04 12.13
CA ASN A 56 8.01 7.36 10.93
C ASN A 56 7.28 8.29 9.94
N GLU A 57 7.07 9.56 10.27
CA GLU A 57 6.18 10.46 9.53
C GLU A 57 6.61 10.64 8.08
N GLN A 58 7.92 10.78 7.82
CA GLN A 58 8.40 11.06 6.46
C GLN A 58 8.11 9.92 5.49
N GLN A 59 8.38 8.67 5.89
CA GLN A 59 8.13 7.50 5.05
C GLN A 59 6.64 7.19 4.93
N ASP A 60 5.88 7.32 6.03
CA ASP A 60 4.45 7.01 6.02
C ASP A 60 3.64 8.06 5.26
N LYS A 61 4.07 9.33 5.28
CA LYS A 61 3.50 10.37 4.42
C LYS A 61 3.71 10.06 2.93
N VAL A 62 4.93 9.65 2.54
CA VAL A 62 5.22 9.26 1.14
C VAL A 62 4.35 8.08 0.72
N LEU A 63 4.18 7.08 1.59
CA LEU A 63 3.30 5.94 1.35
C LEU A 63 1.83 6.35 1.20
N ALA A 64 1.35 7.25 2.05
CA ALA A 64 -0.03 7.73 2.00
C ALA A 64 -0.31 8.56 0.74
N GLU A 65 0.61 9.46 0.35
CA GLU A 65 0.52 10.24 -0.89
C GLU A 65 0.58 9.38 -2.15
N ALA A 66 1.24 8.22 -2.07
CA ALA A 66 1.35 7.24 -3.15
C ALA A 66 0.22 6.19 -3.15
N ALA A 67 -0.79 6.31 -2.27
CA ALA A 67 -1.92 5.40 -2.28
C ALA A 67 -2.63 5.42 -3.65
N GLY A 68 -2.92 4.24 -4.19
CA GLY A 68 -3.68 4.08 -5.41
C GLY A 68 -5.17 4.41 -5.21
N SER A 69 -5.95 4.30 -6.28
CA SER A 69 -7.40 4.43 -6.19
C SER A 69 -8.00 3.27 -5.40
N GLY A 70 -8.93 3.56 -4.49
CA GLY A 70 -9.68 2.55 -3.74
C GLY A 70 -9.53 2.68 -2.22
N PRO A 71 -10.09 1.74 -1.45
CA PRO A 71 -9.94 1.73 0.00
C PRO A 71 -8.50 1.48 0.42
N ALA A 72 -8.10 2.04 1.56
CA ALA A 72 -6.83 1.77 2.21
C ALA A 72 -7.04 0.79 3.35
N PHE A 73 -6.17 -0.23 3.44
CA PHE A 73 -6.35 -1.33 4.39
C PHE A 73 -5.18 -1.47 5.35
N VAL A 74 -5.50 -1.78 6.61
CA VAL A 74 -4.56 -2.38 7.56
C VAL A 74 -4.84 -3.89 7.65
N VAL A 75 -3.78 -4.69 7.60
CA VAL A 75 -3.82 -6.16 7.62
C VAL A 75 -3.22 -6.65 8.95
N PRO A 76 -4.05 -7.02 9.95
CA PRO A 76 -3.58 -7.26 11.32
C PRO A 76 -3.09 -8.70 11.56
N THR A 77 -2.80 -9.46 10.51
CA THR A 77 -2.48 -10.90 10.60
C THR A 77 -1.37 -11.21 11.61
N ALA A 78 -0.30 -10.42 11.63
CA ALA A 78 0.82 -10.61 12.55
C ALA A 78 0.42 -10.44 14.02
N ALA A 79 -0.59 -9.61 14.29
CA ALA A 79 -1.08 -9.26 15.61
C ALA A 79 -2.30 -10.10 16.03
N ALA A 80 -2.75 -11.07 15.24
CA ALA A 80 -4.01 -11.80 15.48
C ALA A 80 -4.08 -12.52 16.84
N ARG A 81 -2.93 -12.82 17.47
CA ARG A 81 -2.84 -13.43 18.82
C ARG A 81 -2.49 -12.43 19.93
N GLN A 82 -2.34 -11.14 19.61
CA GLN A 82 -1.78 -10.11 20.48
C GLN A 82 -2.72 -8.89 20.64
N GLY A 83 -3.99 -9.05 20.28
CA GLY A 83 -4.98 -7.95 20.26
C GLY A 83 -4.92 -7.17 18.94
N PRO A 84 -5.35 -7.78 17.82
CA PRO A 84 -5.31 -7.15 16.50
C PRO A 84 -6.07 -5.82 16.44
N GLU A 85 -7.16 -5.69 17.21
CA GLU A 85 -7.97 -4.47 17.30
C GLU A 85 -7.17 -3.24 17.72
N ARG A 86 -6.17 -3.40 18.60
CA ARG A 86 -5.31 -2.30 19.03
C ARG A 86 -4.36 -1.88 17.92
N ALA A 87 -3.79 -2.84 17.20
CA ALA A 87 -2.92 -2.56 16.06
C ALA A 87 -3.68 -1.83 14.93
N VAL A 88 -4.92 -2.26 14.67
CA VAL A 88 -5.82 -1.61 13.70
C VAL A 88 -6.13 -0.18 14.11
N ALA A 89 -6.61 0.02 15.35
CA ALA A 89 -6.96 1.36 15.84
C ALA A 89 -5.76 2.31 15.83
N HIS A 90 -4.58 1.82 16.19
CA HIS A 90 -3.34 2.59 16.17
C HIS A 90 -2.96 2.98 14.73
N ALA A 91 -3.03 2.05 13.78
CA ALA A 91 -2.77 2.34 12.37
C ALA A 91 -3.74 3.39 11.80
N GLN A 92 -5.03 3.28 12.14
CA GLN A 92 -6.07 4.22 11.72
C GLN A 92 -5.79 5.63 12.23
N GLU A 93 -5.52 5.78 13.53
CA GLU A 93 -5.18 7.07 14.12
C GLU A 93 -3.92 7.67 13.46
N TRP A 94 -2.91 6.84 13.23
CA TRP A 94 -1.63 7.27 12.67
C TRP A 94 -1.71 7.71 11.20
N PHE A 95 -2.52 7.07 10.36
CA PHE A 95 -2.62 7.48 8.95
C PHE A 95 -3.62 8.61 8.72
N ARG A 96 -4.55 8.83 9.65
CA ARG A 96 -5.50 9.95 9.59
C ARG A 96 -4.82 11.31 9.54
N GLN A 97 -3.70 11.51 10.23
CA GLN A 97 -2.90 12.75 10.14
C GLN A 97 -2.31 13.01 8.75
N PHE A 98 -2.20 11.99 7.90
CA PHE A 98 -1.77 12.12 6.50
C PHE A 98 -2.95 12.17 5.53
N GLY A 99 -4.18 12.27 6.03
CA GLY A 99 -5.39 12.32 5.21
C GLY A 99 -5.80 10.98 4.61
N LEU A 100 -5.28 9.86 5.13
CA LEU A 100 -5.60 8.52 4.66
C LEU A 100 -6.40 7.75 5.71
N GLU A 101 -7.66 7.45 5.40
CA GLU A 101 -8.55 6.67 6.27
C GLU A 101 -8.37 5.17 6.01
N LEU A 102 -7.87 4.44 7.02
CA LEU A 102 -7.66 3.00 6.92
C LEU A 102 -8.90 2.21 7.38
N GLN A 103 -9.20 1.15 6.65
CA GLN A 103 -10.16 0.12 7.02
C GLN A 103 -9.45 -1.16 7.43
N GLU A 104 -10.04 -1.94 8.32
CA GLU A 104 -9.52 -3.27 8.62
C GLU A 104 -9.80 -4.23 7.45
N LEU A 105 -8.77 -4.96 7.02
CA LEU A 105 -8.92 -6.19 6.23
C LEU A 105 -8.67 -7.39 7.18
N PRO A 106 -9.72 -7.97 7.79
CA PRO A 106 -9.61 -8.83 8.97
C PRO A 106 -9.16 -10.26 8.60
N ILE A 107 -7.91 -10.39 8.15
CA ILE A 107 -7.28 -11.68 7.85
C ILE A 107 -6.54 -12.15 9.09
N LEU A 108 -7.24 -12.87 9.98
CA LEU A 108 -6.71 -13.29 11.28
C LEU A 108 -6.25 -14.75 11.28
N LYS A 109 -6.85 -15.58 10.43
CA LYS A 109 -6.54 -17.01 10.27
C LYS A 109 -6.62 -17.43 8.80
N ARG A 110 -6.13 -18.64 8.52
CA ARG A 110 -6.02 -19.20 7.17
C ARG A 110 -7.34 -19.25 6.39
N THR A 111 -8.46 -19.47 7.08
CA THR A 111 -9.79 -19.48 6.45
C THR A 111 -10.17 -18.09 5.93
N ASP A 112 -9.79 -17.04 6.66
CA ASP A 112 -10.09 -15.65 6.29
C ASP A 112 -9.27 -15.27 5.06
N ALA A 113 -7.98 -15.64 5.04
CA ALA A 113 -7.08 -15.42 3.91
C ALA A 113 -7.56 -16.11 2.61
N ASN A 114 -8.40 -17.15 2.71
CA ASN A 114 -8.99 -17.84 1.57
C ASN A 114 -10.48 -17.49 1.34
N SER A 115 -11.03 -16.53 2.10
CA SER A 115 -12.37 -16.01 1.85
C SER A 115 -12.40 -15.31 0.50
N LYS A 116 -13.37 -15.67 -0.34
CA LYS A 116 -13.61 -14.98 -1.62
C LYS A 116 -13.95 -13.51 -1.37
N GLU A 117 -14.74 -13.22 -0.35
CA GLU A 117 -15.18 -11.86 -0.02
C GLU A 117 -14.00 -10.97 0.39
N LEU A 118 -13.10 -11.46 1.25
CA LEU A 118 -11.93 -10.68 1.67
C LEU A 118 -10.93 -10.51 0.53
N ALA A 119 -10.78 -11.51 -0.35
CA ALA A 119 -9.96 -11.39 -1.55
C ALA A 119 -10.53 -10.36 -2.54
N ASP A 120 -11.85 -10.31 -2.71
CA ASP A 120 -12.51 -9.33 -3.58
C ASP A 120 -12.39 -7.90 -3.02
N ARG A 121 -12.51 -7.73 -1.70
CA ARG A 121 -12.21 -6.46 -1.01
C ARG A 121 -10.75 -6.05 -1.21
N ALA A 122 -9.82 -6.99 -1.05
CA ALA A 122 -8.40 -6.74 -1.22
C ALA A 122 -8.07 -6.30 -2.66
N ARG A 123 -8.64 -6.94 -3.69
CA ARG A 123 -8.34 -6.59 -5.09
C ARG A 123 -8.67 -5.15 -5.45
N GLY A 124 -9.67 -4.55 -4.80
CA GLY A 124 -10.03 -3.15 -5.01
C GLY A 124 -9.25 -2.14 -4.16
N GLY A 125 -8.29 -2.59 -3.35
CA GLY A 125 -7.55 -1.73 -2.42
C GLY A 125 -6.48 -0.88 -3.09
N GLY A 126 -6.38 0.38 -2.69
CA GLY A 126 -5.34 1.32 -3.15
C GLY A 126 -4.13 1.39 -2.21
N PHE A 127 -4.23 0.81 -1.03
CA PHE A 127 -3.17 0.83 -0.03
C PHE A 127 -3.30 -0.36 0.93
N PHE A 128 -2.17 -0.94 1.35
CA PHE A 128 -2.11 -2.01 2.34
C PHE A 128 -0.95 -1.80 3.32
N TYR A 129 -1.20 -1.96 4.61
CA TYR A 129 -0.17 -2.02 5.63
C TYR A 129 -0.26 -3.31 6.44
N LEU A 130 0.75 -4.17 6.36
CA LEU A 130 0.89 -5.37 7.18
C LEU A 130 1.61 -5.01 8.49
N VAL A 131 0.89 -5.07 9.61
CA VAL A 131 1.44 -4.72 10.93
C VAL A 131 2.51 -5.72 11.40
N GLY A 132 3.28 -5.33 12.41
CA GLY A 132 4.24 -6.17 13.13
C GLY A 132 3.57 -7.17 14.09
N GLY A 133 4.35 -8.14 14.57
CA GLY A 133 3.87 -9.22 15.44
C GLY A 133 4.62 -10.52 15.19
N ASP A 134 3.88 -11.61 14.91
CA ASP A 134 4.45 -12.95 14.68
C ASP A 134 4.71 -13.23 13.19
N PRO A 135 5.98 -13.26 12.71
CA PRO A 135 6.29 -13.52 11.30
C PRO A 135 5.90 -14.94 10.85
N GLY A 136 5.91 -15.91 11.76
CA GLY A 136 5.49 -17.28 11.48
C GLY A 136 3.99 -17.35 11.20
N LEU A 137 3.19 -16.57 11.94
CA LEU A 137 1.76 -16.47 11.72
C LEU A 137 1.43 -15.83 10.37
N VAL A 138 2.10 -14.74 10.01
CA VAL A 138 1.86 -14.07 8.71
C VAL A 138 2.16 -15.02 7.56
N ALA A 139 3.30 -15.69 7.58
CA ALA A 139 3.68 -16.66 6.55
C ALA A 139 2.67 -17.80 6.46
N GLN A 140 2.28 -18.42 7.59
CA GLN A 140 1.31 -19.52 7.62
C GLN A 140 -0.08 -19.11 7.10
N VAL A 141 -0.53 -17.89 7.41
CA VAL A 141 -1.86 -17.42 7.06
C VAL A 141 -1.93 -16.91 5.63
N LEU A 142 -0.97 -16.12 5.15
CA LEU A 142 -1.04 -15.44 3.86
C LEU A 142 -0.44 -16.23 2.69
N HIS A 143 0.59 -17.05 2.90
CA HIS A 143 1.32 -17.74 1.81
C HIS A 143 0.39 -18.56 0.90
N SER A 144 0.36 -18.30 -0.41
CA SER A 144 -0.55 -18.98 -1.36
C SER A 144 -2.02 -18.92 -0.95
N SER A 145 -2.49 -17.76 -0.51
CA SER A 145 -3.91 -17.52 -0.19
C SER A 145 -4.52 -16.54 -1.18
N ARG A 146 -5.84 -16.64 -1.38
CA ARG A 146 -6.56 -15.76 -2.31
C ARG A 146 -6.42 -14.28 -1.96
N ALA A 147 -6.45 -13.96 -0.67
CA ALA A 147 -6.31 -12.58 -0.22
C ALA A 147 -4.90 -12.05 -0.46
N TRP A 148 -3.87 -12.88 -0.25
CA TRP A 148 -2.49 -12.50 -0.56
C TRP A 148 -2.29 -12.25 -2.06
N ASP A 149 -2.79 -13.17 -2.90
CA ASP A 149 -2.70 -13.01 -4.36
C ASP A 149 -3.39 -11.71 -4.81
N ALA A 150 -4.55 -11.37 -4.21
CA ALA A 150 -5.26 -10.13 -4.49
C ALA A 150 -4.53 -8.85 -4.01
N ILE A 151 -3.86 -8.89 -2.85
CA ILE A 151 -3.02 -7.78 -2.36
C ILE A 151 -1.84 -7.55 -3.32
N VAL A 152 -1.20 -8.63 -3.76
CA VAL A 152 -0.06 -8.56 -4.71
C VAL A 152 -0.53 -8.04 -6.07
N GLU A 153 -1.67 -8.51 -6.58
CA GLU A 153 -2.30 -8.02 -7.80
C GLU A 153 -2.56 -6.51 -7.71
N ALA A 154 -3.23 -6.05 -6.65
CA ALA A 154 -3.51 -4.64 -6.42
C ALA A 154 -2.22 -3.79 -6.35
N TRP A 155 -1.18 -4.29 -5.68
CA TRP A 155 0.13 -3.60 -5.64
C TRP A 155 0.77 -3.51 -7.02
N GLN A 156 0.74 -4.58 -7.82
CA GLN A 156 1.25 -4.58 -9.19
C GLN A 156 0.48 -3.61 -10.11
N GLU A 157 -0.79 -3.33 -9.77
CA GLU A 157 -1.64 -2.37 -10.46
C GLU A 157 -1.52 -0.93 -9.93
N GLY A 158 -0.65 -0.70 -8.94
CA GLY A 158 -0.29 0.64 -8.46
C GLY A 158 -0.73 0.96 -7.04
N ALA A 159 -1.33 0.03 -6.30
CA ALA A 159 -1.59 0.22 -4.87
C ALA A 159 -0.28 0.32 -4.08
N SER A 160 -0.25 1.12 -3.02
CA SER A 160 0.89 1.14 -2.10
C SER A 160 0.86 -0.06 -1.15
N LEU A 161 2.01 -0.67 -0.89
CA LEU A 161 2.15 -1.83 -0.01
C LEU A 161 3.27 -1.59 0.99
N ALA A 162 2.97 -1.76 2.27
CA ALA A 162 3.94 -1.63 3.33
C ALA A 162 3.84 -2.79 4.33
N GLY A 163 4.94 -3.07 4.99
CA GLY A 163 4.97 -3.96 6.13
C GLY A 163 5.96 -3.48 7.19
N SER A 164 5.69 -3.79 8.45
CA SER A 164 6.61 -3.53 9.56
C SER A 164 7.00 -4.82 10.28
N SER A 165 8.28 -4.98 10.60
CA SER A 165 8.83 -6.15 11.29
C SER A 165 8.31 -7.46 10.68
N ALA A 166 7.46 -8.22 11.37
CA ALA A 166 6.81 -9.42 10.85
C ALA A 166 6.09 -9.22 9.51
N GLY A 167 5.38 -8.09 9.34
CA GLY A 167 4.74 -7.73 8.08
C GLY A 167 5.76 -7.52 6.96
N ALA A 168 6.84 -6.77 7.22
CA ALA A 168 7.92 -6.55 6.25
C ALA A 168 8.60 -7.86 5.83
N MET A 169 8.88 -8.73 6.79
CA MET A 169 9.50 -10.03 6.56
C MET A 169 8.64 -10.94 5.68
N ALA A 170 7.30 -10.83 5.76
CA ALA A 170 6.38 -11.59 4.92
C ALA A 170 6.34 -11.12 3.46
N LEU A 171 6.82 -9.91 3.16
CA LEU A 171 6.92 -9.39 1.79
C LEU A 171 8.15 -9.94 1.05
N CYS A 172 9.06 -10.63 1.75
CA CYS A 172 10.24 -11.25 1.18
C CYS A 172 9.97 -12.69 0.71
N SER A 173 10.79 -13.19 -0.22
CA SER A 173 10.68 -14.58 -0.71
C SER A 173 10.97 -15.63 0.38
N HIS A 174 11.73 -15.26 1.40
CA HIS A 174 12.08 -16.09 2.55
C HIS A 174 11.96 -15.26 3.83
N THR A 175 11.49 -15.88 4.91
CA THR A 175 11.36 -15.24 6.22
C THR A 175 11.95 -16.13 7.31
N LEU A 176 12.55 -15.49 8.31
CA LEU A 176 13.01 -16.18 9.52
C LEU A 176 11.83 -16.30 10.47
N ILE A 177 11.37 -17.54 10.65
CA ILE A 177 10.34 -17.85 11.65
C ILE A 177 11.00 -18.46 12.88
N ARG A 178 10.42 -18.18 14.05
CA ARG A 178 10.86 -18.82 15.27
C ARG A 178 10.23 -20.22 15.35
N ALA A 179 11.05 -21.27 15.27
CA ALA A 179 10.58 -22.66 15.34
C ALA A 179 9.97 -23.01 16.71
N SER A 180 10.48 -22.41 17.79
CA SER A 180 9.98 -22.53 19.16
C SER A 180 10.24 -21.24 19.94
N TRP A 181 9.25 -20.75 20.69
CA TRP A 181 9.42 -19.62 21.61
C TRP A 181 10.41 -20.01 22.72
N PRO A 182 11.40 -19.18 23.11
CA PRO A 182 12.25 -19.53 24.24
C PRO A 182 11.38 -19.50 25.51
N ASN A 183 11.30 -20.66 26.16
CA ASN A 183 10.87 -20.92 27.53
C ASN A 183 9.64 -20.14 28.01
N ARG A 184 8.49 -20.83 28.11
CA ARG A 184 7.67 -20.64 29.32
C ARG A 184 8.59 -20.98 30.49
N PHE A 185 8.93 -20.01 31.30
CA PHE A 185 9.39 -20.32 32.65
C PHE A 185 8.16 -20.91 33.35
N ASP A 186 8.18 -22.22 33.56
CA ASP A 186 7.32 -22.89 34.53
C ASP A 186 7.68 -22.42 35.95
#